data_AF-A0A7Y7IZW9-F1
#
_entry.id   AF-A0A7Y7IZW9-F1
#
_cell.length_a   1.000
_cell.length_b   1.000
_cell.length_c   1.000
_cell.angle_alpha   90.00
_cell.angle_beta   90.00
_cell.angle_gamma   90.00
#
_symmetry.space_group_name_H-M   'P 1'
#
loop_
_entity.id
_entity.type
_entity.pdbx_description
1 polymer ?
#
loop_
_entity_poly.entity_id
_entity_poly.type
_entity_poly.pdbx_seq_one_letter_code
_entity_poly.pdbx_strand_id
1 'polypeptide(L)'
;PAGASALRRGLRRLSDGIEWTFEAVLRAYVRSLDHALRRRRLVLATLPLSLVVTVAVITVMPKDIIPKQDVAMIVGYFRGDETASFQKMDAKIRAVSAAMLADRDAESVAAFTGDTRVEGQAFAQMTGKRDRDDGPDEMIARVHKRLEATGLTGVRLSLFSAGDVNGGGGRQQQGAYRFVLRSDNAEDIYSWTPRITQALQGSKVMTDISTNLTDRATAVHVDIARDTAARYLVTPQLISGALFDAYGQRSASNISTPLATYHVVMEVAPRYRDSPDVLGAFRVSTSGGTAGGGTASNTVRVTL
;
A
#
# COMPACT_ATOMS: atom_id res chain seq x y z
N PRO A 1 -18.04 -38.98 -63.60
CA PRO A 1 -17.57 -37.79 -64.37
C PRO A 1 -18.43 -36.50 -64.26
N ALA A 2 -19.55 -36.46 -63.52
CA ALA A 2 -20.42 -35.28 -63.45
C ALA A 2 -19.99 -34.16 -62.46
N GLY A 3 -19.19 -34.49 -61.43
CA GLY A 3 -18.82 -33.55 -60.35
C GLY A 3 -17.83 -32.44 -60.73
N ALA A 4 -16.95 -32.68 -61.71
CA ALA A 4 -15.92 -31.71 -62.11
C ALA A 4 -16.48 -30.47 -62.83
N SER A 5 -17.70 -30.55 -63.39
CA SER A 5 -18.35 -29.45 -64.11
C SER A 5 -19.08 -28.48 -63.19
N ALA A 6 -19.56 -28.94 -62.02
CA ALA A 6 -20.22 -28.09 -61.02
C ALA A 6 -19.20 -27.23 -60.26
N LEU A 7 -18.05 -27.81 -59.91
CA LEU A 7 -16.95 -27.14 -59.23
C LEU A 7 -16.31 -26.03 -60.09
N ARG A 8 -16.12 -26.28 -61.40
CA ARG A 8 -15.66 -25.25 -62.36
C ARG A 8 -16.67 -24.12 -62.57
N ARG A 9 -17.97 -24.40 -62.48
CA ARG A 9 -19.03 -23.36 -62.54
C ARG A 9 -19.13 -22.55 -61.25
N GLY A 10 -18.92 -23.17 -60.09
CA GLY A 10 -18.82 -22.48 -58.80
C GLY A 10 -17.62 -21.53 -58.74
N LEU A 11 -16.45 -22.00 -59.20
CA LEU A 11 -15.23 -21.18 -59.28
C LEU A 11 -15.37 -19.99 -60.24
N ARG A 12 -16.03 -20.16 -61.39
CA ARG A 12 -16.32 -19.06 -62.31
C ARG A 12 -17.29 -18.02 -61.73
N ARG A 13 -18.34 -18.45 -61.03
CA ARG A 13 -19.24 -17.51 -60.33
C ARG A 13 -18.53 -16.73 -59.22
N LEU A 14 -17.56 -17.37 -58.56
CA LEU A 14 -16.70 -16.73 -57.57
C LEU A 14 -15.74 -15.71 -58.21
N SER A 15 -15.12 -16.04 -59.35
CA SER A 15 -14.28 -15.08 -60.09
C SER A 15 -15.09 -13.91 -60.63
N ASP A 16 -16.26 -14.17 -61.21
CA ASP A 16 -17.13 -13.12 -61.77
C ASP A 16 -17.68 -12.21 -60.65
N GLY A 17 -17.94 -12.78 -59.46
CA GLY A 17 -18.31 -12.02 -58.27
C GLY A 17 -17.17 -11.12 -57.77
N ILE A 18 -15.94 -11.63 -57.75
CA ILE A 18 -14.75 -10.85 -57.39
C ILE A 18 -14.50 -9.74 -58.43
N GLU A 19 -14.57 -10.05 -59.72
CA GLU A 19 -14.42 -9.09 -60.82
C GLU A 19 -15.45 -7.95 -60.69
N TRP A 20 -16.72 -8.29 -60.45
CA TRP A 20 -17.77 -7.31 -60.24
C TRP A 20 -17.55 -6.43 -59.00
N THR A 21 -17.09 -7.01 -57.88
CA THR A 21 -16.75 -6.22 -56.68
C THR A 21 -15.58 -5.29 -56.92
N PHE A 22 -14.55 -5.76 -57.63
CA PHE A 22 -13.38 -4.96 -57.96
C PHE A 22 -13.75 -3.79 -58.88
N GLU A 23 -14.58 -4.05 -59.88
CA GLU A 23 -15.07 -3.06 -60.81
C GLU A 23 -16.06 -2.06 -60.15
N ALA A 24 -16.80 -2.50 -59.12
CA ALA A 24 -17.60 -1.62 -58.27
C ALA A 24 -16.72 -0.70 -57.41
N VAL A 25 -15.68 -1.23 -56.78
CA VAL A 25 -14.69 -0.45 -55.99
C VAL A 25 -13.95 0.54 -56.88
N LEU A 26 -13.53 0.12 -58.08
CA LEU A 26 -12.85 0.97 -59.05
C LEU A 26 -13.76 2.13 -59.49
N ARG A 27 -15.03 1.85 -59.82
CA ARG A 27 -16.01 2.88 -60.16
C ARG A 27 -16.28 3.84 -59.00
N ALA A 28 -16.32 3.34 -57.76
CA ALA A 28 -16.46 4.18 -56.57
C ALA A 28 -15.23 5.08 -56.35
N TYR A 29 -14.02 4.53 -56.51
CA TYR A 29 -12.76 5.26 -56.43
C TYR A 29 -12.70 6.39 -57.47
N VAL A 30 -12.96 6.08 -58.75
CA VAL A 30 -12.98 7.08 -59.83
C VAL A 30 -13.97 8.20 -59.54
N ARG A 31 -15.20 7.89 -59.09
CA ARG A 31 -16.18 8.92 -58.69
C ARG A 31 -15.71 9.76 -57.50
N SER A 32 -15.09 9.14 -56.50
CA SER A 32 -14.58 9.85 -55.32
C SER A 32 -13.43 10.79 -55.68
N LEU A 33 -12.57 10.37 -56.61
CA LEU A 33 -11.43 11.15 -57.10
C LEU A 33 -11.91 12.34 -57.94
N ASP A 34 -12.87 12.12 -58.85
CA ASP A 34 -13.50 13.21 -59.62
C ASP A 34 -14.15 14.24 -58.70
N HIS A 35 -14.83 13.79 -57.63
CA HIS A 35 -15.42 14.70 -56.65
C HIS A 35 -14.36 15.49 -55.86
N ALA A 36 -13.26 14.84 -55.48
CA ALA A 36 -12.14 15.47 -54.79
C ALA A 36 -11.44 16.52 -55.67
N LEU A 37 -11.17 16.20 -56.94
CA LEU A 37 -10.52 17.10 -57.90
C LEU A 37 -11.39 18.35 -58.19
N ARG A 38 -12.72 18.19 -58.28
CA ARG A 38 -13.66 19.33 -58.43
C ARG A 38 -13.69 20.26 -57.21
N ARG A 39 -13.36 19.75 -56.02
CA ARG A 39 -13.37 20.49 -54.73
C ARG A 39 -11.96 20.71 -54.18
N ARG A 40 -11.00 21.07 -55.03
CA ARG A 40 -9.57 21.30 -54.67
C ARG A 40 -9.35 22.09 -53.38
N ARG A 41 -10.11 23.16 -53.12
CA ARG A 41 -9.96 23.98 -51.91
C ARG A 41 -10.35 23.22 -50.63
N LEU A 42 -11.41 22.41 -50.68
CA LEU A 42 -11.82 21.57 -49.55
C LEU A 42 -10.80 20.46 -49.31
N VAL A 43 -10.28 19.85 -50.38
CA VAL A 43 -9.22 18.82 -50.28
C VAL A 43 -7.92 19.41 -49.71
N LEU A 44 -7.54 20.63 -50.08
CA LEU A 44 -6.39 21.30 -49.46
C LEU A 44 -6.64 21.65 -47.99
N ALA A 45 -7.88 21.98 -47.62
CA ALA A 45 -8.26 22.27 -46.25
C ALA A 45 -8.31 21.04 -45.34
N THR A 46 -8.36 19.81 -45.87
CA THR A 46 -8.34 18.59 -45.04
C THR A 46 -7.02 18.40 -44.31
N LEU A 47 -5.91 18.88 -44.87
CA LEU A 47 -4.57 18.75 -44.26
C LEU A 47 -4.41 19.60 -43.00
N PRO A 48 -4.69 20.92 -42.99
CA PRO A 48 -4.67 21.68 -41.74
C PRO A 48 -5.78 21.21 -40.79
N LEU A 49 -6.95 20.80 -41.30
CA LEU A 49 -8.02 20.25 -40.47
C LEU A 49 -7.60 18.96 -39.76
N SER A 50 -6.94 18.02 -40.46
CA SER A 50 -6.48 16.75 -39.86
C SER A 50 -5.39 17.00 -38.83
N LEU A 51 -4.51 17.97 -39.06
CA LEU A 51 -3.52 18.40 -38.08
C LEU A 51 -4.19 18.95 -36.81
N VAL A 52 -5.16 19.86 -36.96
CA VAL A 52 -5.91 20.44 -35.83
C VAL A 52 -6.67 19.35 -35.07
N VAL A 53 -7.33 18.43 -35.77
CA VAL A 53 -8.03 17.29 -35.14
C VAL A 53 -7.04 16.40 -34.38
N THR A 54 -5.88 16.10 -34.96
CA THR A 54 -4.86 15.27 -34.32
C THR A 54 -4.35 15.94 -33.04
N VAL A 55 -4.03 17.23 -33.09
CA VAL A 55 -3.59 18.00 -31.91
C VAL A 55 -4.70 18.06 -30.86
N ALA A 56 -5.95 18.29 -31.26
CA ALA A 56 -7.09 18.31 -30.34
C ALA A 56 -7.27 16.95 -29.63
N VAL A 57 -7.20 15.84 -30.37
CA VAL A 57 -7.29 14.49 -29.82
C VAL A 57 -6.14 14.22 -28.85
N ILE A 58 -4.89 14.51 -29.22
CA ILE A 58 -3.72 14.31 -28.35
C ILE A 58 -3.81 15.16 -27.06
N THR A 59 -4.44 16.34 -27.13
CA THR A 59 -4.58 17.24 -25.98
C THR A 59 -5.66 16.77 -25.01
N VAL A 60 -6.79 16.29 -25.54
CA VAL A 60 -7.94 15.83 -24.74
C VAL A 60 -7.75 14.40 -24.22
N MET A 61 -6.96 13.57 -24.92
CA MET A 61 -6.76 12.17 -24.53
C MET A 61 -6.07 12.08 -23.15
N PRO A 62 -6.68 11.37 -22.18
CA PRO A 62 -6.08 11.15 -20.88
C PRO A 62 -4.77 10.38 -21.05
N LYS A 63 -3.72 10.85 -20.37
CA LYS A 63 -2.39 10.24 -20.42
C LYS A 63 -2.26 9.28 -19.24
N ASP A 64 -1.88 8.05 -19.53
CA ASP A 64 -1.56 7.03 -18.54
C ASP A 64 -0.18 6.44 -18.85
N ILE A 65 0.50 5.91 -17.83
CA ILE A 65 1.89 5.42 -17.96
C ILE A 65 1.87 3.95 -18.39
N ILE A 66 1.05 3.11 -17.74
CA ILE A 66 0.92 1.68 -18.03
C ILE A 66 -0.56 1.29 -17.87
N PRO A 67 -1.16 0.58 -18.84
CA PRO A 67 -2.52 0.09 -18.70
C PRO A 67 -2.60 -0.91 -17.55
N LYS A 68 -3.57 -0.71 -16.66
CA LYS A 68 -3.84 -1.64 -15.56
C LYS A 68 -4.14 -3.03 -16.10
N GLN A 69 -3.51 -4.03 -15.50
CA GLN A 69 -3.79 -5.42 -15.83
C GLN A 69 -4.59 -6.08 -14.71
N ASP A 70 -5.48 -6.95 -15.15
CA ASP A 70 -6.25 -7.78 -14.26
C ASP A 70 -5.55 -9.12 -14.09
N VAL A 71 -4.85 -9.26 -12.96
CA VAL A 71 -4.13 -10.48 -12.57
C VAL A 71 -4.91 -11.31 -11.54
N ALA A 72 -6.20 -11.01 -11.35
CA ALA A 72 -7.06 -11.66 -10.37
C ALA A 72 -6.50 -11.65 -8.93
N MET A 73 -5.74 -10.62 -8.55
CA MET A 73 -5.20 -10.48 -7.20
C MET A 73 -5.32 -9.04 -6.72
N ILE A 74 -5.97 -8.88 -5.57
CA ILE A 74 -6.07 -7.61 -4.85
C ILE A 74 -5.15 -7.68 -3.65
N VAL A 75 -4.37 -6.62 -3.46
CA VAL A 75 -3.51 -6.46 -2.29
C VAL A 75 -4.07 -5.33 -1.45
N GLY A 76 -4.12 -5.56 -0.15
CA GLY A 76 -4.57 -4.60 0.83
C GLY A 76 -3.49 -4.30 1.85
N TYR A 77 -3.35 -3.02 2.18
CA TYR A 77 -2.55 -2.56 3.31
C TYR A 77 -3.45 -1.96 4.37
N PHE A 78 -3.23 -2.39 5.61
CA PHE A 78 -3.96 -1.91 6.77
C PHE A 78 -3.03 -1.14 7.67
N ARG A 79 -3.50 0.00 8.17
CA ARG A 79 -2.86 0.74 9.24
C ARG A 79 -3.85 0.93 10.38
N GLY A 80 -3.58 0.33 11.52
CA GLY A 80 -4.35 0.52 12.75
C GLY A 80 -3.99 1.82 13.46
N ASP A 81 -4.71 2.10 14.55
CA ASP A 81 -4.37 3.19 15.46
C ASP A 81 -2.98 2.97 16.09
N GLU A 82 -2.23 4.06 16.28
CA GLU A 82 -0.85 4.02 16.80
C GLU A 82 -0.75 3.46 18.23
N THR A 83 -1.85 3.51 18.98
CA THR A 83 -1.97 2.99 20.35
C THR A 83 -2.61 1.60 20.41
N ALA A 84 -2.95 0.99 19.26
CA ALA A 84 -3.56 -0.32 19.24
C ALA A 84 -2.61 -1.41 19.74
N SER A 85 -3.14 -2.35 20.53
CA SER A 85 -2.40 -3.54 20.88
C SER A 85 -2.36 -4.53 19.71
N PHE A 86 -1.37 -5.40 19.68
CA PHE A 86 -1.28 -6.48 18.69
C PHE A 86 -2.57 -7.31 18.63
N GLN A 87 -3.16 -7.65 19.78
CA GLN A 87 -4.40 -8.42 19.85
C GLN A 87 -5.59 -7.66 19.24
N LYS A 88 -5.68 -6.35 19.47
CA LYS A 88 -6.70 -5.51 18.83
C LYS A 88 -6.48 -5.42 17.33
N MET A 89 -5.22 -5.36 16.89
CA MET A 89 -4.87 -5.33 15.47
C MET A 89 -5.18 -6.66 14.78
N ASP A 90 -4.88 -7.81 15.40
CA ASP A 90 -5.25 -9.14 14.90
C ASP A 90 -6.77 -9.27 14.71
N ALA A 91 -7.55 -8.86 15.73
CA ALA A 91 -9.01 -8.86 15.64
C ALA A 91 -9.53 -7.97 14.49
N LYS A 92 -8.92 -6.79 14.32
CA LYS A 92 -9.22 -5.85 13.22
C LYS A 92 -8.88 -6.47 11.85
N ILE A 93 -7.70 -7.06 11.69
CA ILE A 93 -7.28 -7.71 10.43
C ILE A 93 -8.19 -8.89 10.09
N ARG A 94 -8.57 -9.70 11.07
CA ARG A 94 -9.54 -10.80 10.88
C ARG A 94 -10.91 -10.29 10.41
N ALA A 95 -11.38 -9.19 10.98
CA ALA A 95 -12.65 -8.59 10.55
C ALA A 95 -12.57 -8.12 9.09
N VAL A 96 -11.44 -7.53 8.69
CA VAL A 96 -11.27 -7.08 7.31
C VAL A 96 -11.10 -8.25 6.33
N SER A 97 -10.29 -9.25 6.68
CA SER A 97 -10.11 -10.43 5.82
C SER A 97 -11.42 -11.20 5.65
N ALA A 98 -12.25 -11.29 6.68
CA ALA A 98 -13.60 -11.85 6.59
C ALA A 98 -14.51 -11.02 5.65
N ALA A 99 -14.42 -9.68 5.71
CA ALA A 99 -15.17 -8.81 4.80
C ALA A 99 -14.73 -8.94 3.34
N MET A 100 -13.43 -9.14 3.08
CA MET A 100 -12.88 -9.42 1.76
C MET A 100 -13.33 -10.79 1.24
N LEU A 101 -13.27 -11.82 2.09
CA LEU A 101 -13.65 -13.19 1.75
C LEU A 101 -15.17 -13.35 1.51
N ALA A 102 -15.99 -12.52 2.13
CA ALA A 102 -17.43 -12.51 1.91
C ALA A 102 -17.83 -11.91 0.53
N ASP A 103 -16.88 -11.40 -0.26
CA ASP A 103 -17.18 -10.90 -1.61
C ASP A 103 -17.40 -12.08 -2.57
N ARG A 104 -18.36 -11.93 -3.49
CA ARG A 104 -18.72 -13.00 -4.42
C ARG A 104 -17.57 -13.41 -5.35
N ASP A 105 -16.67 -12.47 -5.66
CA ASP A 105 -15.58 -12.70 -6.60
C ASP A 105 -14.29 -13.12 -5.88
N ALA A 106 -14.28 -13.21 -4.54
CA ALA A 106 -13.14 -13.64 -3.75
C ALA A 106 -13.08 -15.17 -3.65
N GLU A 107 -11.97 -15.76 -4.11
CA GLU A 107 -11.72 -17.21 -4.01
C GLU A 107 -11.02 -17.56 -2.68
N SER A 108 -9.98 -16.79 -2.33
CA SER A 108 -9.26 -16.96 -1.07
C SER A 108 -8.67 -15.64 -0.58
N VAL A 109 -8.51 -15.52 0.73
CA VAL A 109 -7.91 -14.35 1.37
C VAL A 109 -6.86 -14.80 2.38
N ALA A 110 -5.65 -14.28 2.23
CA ALA A 110 -4.57 -14.43 3.19
C ALA A 110 -4.23 -13.07 3.78
N ALA A 111 -4.16 -12.96 5.11
CA ALA A 111 -3.84 -11.70 5.78
C ALA A 111 -2.85 -11.94 6.93
N PHE A 112 -1.92 -11.01 7.10
CA PHE A 112 -0.84 -11.10 8.07
C PHE A 112 -0.60 -9.73 8.71
N THR A 113 -0.26 -9.73 10.00
CA THR A 113 0.33 -8.57 10.67
C THR A 113 1.75 -8.36 10.14
N GLY A 114 2.11 -7.12 9.80
CA GLY A 114 3.42 -6.77 9.28
C GLY A 114 4.51 -6.75 10.36
N ASP A 115 5.69 -6.25 9.97
CA ASP A 115 6.86 -6.12 10.87
C ASP A 115 6.64 -5.08 11.98
N THR A 116 5.68 -4.17 11.78
CA THR A 116 5.29 -3.16 12.78
C THR A 116 3.98 -3.54 13.46
N ARG A 117 3.81 -3.16 14.73
CA ARG A 117 2.61 -3.47 15.54
C ARG A 117 1.30 -2.90 15.00
N VAL A 118 1.37 -1.94 14.08
CA VAL A 118 0.24 -1.13 13.62
C VAL A 118 -0.04 -1.30 12.13
N GLU A 119 0.77 -2.07 11.40
CA GLU A 119 0.59 -2.32 9.98
C GLU A 119 0.28 -3.79 9.71
N GLY A 120 -0.41 -4.05 8.61
CA GLY A 120 -0.69 -5.39 8.13
C GLY A 120 -0.89 -5.40 6.62
N GLN A 121 -0.84 -6.60 6.06
CA GLN A 121 -1.06 -6.81 4.63
C GLN A 121 -2.07 -7.95 4.43
N ALA A 122 -2.93 -7.81 3.42
CA ALA A 122 -3.78 -8.89 2.93
C ALA A 122 -3.63 -9.05 1.42
N PHE A 123 -3.92 -10.26 0.99
CA PHE A 123 -3.96 -10.69 -0.39
C PHE A 123 -5.30 -11.40 -0.58
N ALA A 124 -6.13 -10.88 -1.48
CA ALA A 124 -7.33 -11.55 -1.95
C ALA A 124 -7.09 -12.07 -3.36
N GLN A 125 -7.11 -13.39 -3.52
CA GLN A 125 -7.19 -14.03 -4.82
C GLN A 125 -8.64 -13.94 -5.30
N MET A 126 -8.83 -13.39 -6.49
CA MET A 126 -10.12 -13.35 -7.15
C MET A 126 -10.33 -14.61 -7.98
N THR A 127 -11.60 -14.92 -8.19
CA THR A 127 -12.06 -15.94 -9.13
C THR A 127 -11.55 -15.61 -10.54
N GLY A 128 -11.33 -16.65 -11.35
CA GLY A 128 -10.82 -16.51 -12.71
C GLY A 128 -11.64 -15.55 -13.55
N LYS A 129 -10.98 -14.75 -14.40
CA LYS A 129 -11.63 -13.69 -15.23
C LYS A 129 -12.77 -14.20 -16.11
N ARG A 130 -12.82 -15.49 -16.45
CA ARG A 130 -13.89 -16.07 -17.27
C ARG A 130 -15.18 -16.31 -16.49
N ASP A 131 -15.08 -16.46 -15.17
CA ASP A 131 -16.18 -16.83 -14.29
C ASP A 131 -16.67 -15.61 -13.48
N ARG A 132 -16.18 -14.41 -13.79
CA ARG A 132 -16.61 -13.14 -13.20
C ARG A 132 -16.81 -12.07 -14.26
N ASP A 133 -17.80 -11.22 -14.04
CA ASP A 133 -18.10 -10.06 -14.91
C ASP A 133 -17.39 -8.78 -14.43
N ASP A 134 -17.10 -8.70 -13.13
CA ASP A 134 -16.51 -7.52 -12.51
C ASP A 134 -14.98 -7.56 -12.52
N GLY A 135 -14.36 -6.39 -12.63
CA GLY A 135 -12.93 -6.21 -12.49
C GLY A 135 -12.47 -6.05 -11.03
N PRO A 136 -11.15 -5.95 -10.82
CA PRO A 136 -10.57 -5.72 -9.49
C PRO A 136 -11.05 -4.41 -8.84
N ASP A 137 -11.20 -3.33 -9.62
CA ASP A 137 -11.58 -2.01 -9.12
C ASP A 137 -13.04 -2.03 -8.57
N GLU A 138 -13.95 -2.78 -9.22
CA GLU A 138 -15.32 -2.98 -8.76
C GLU A 138 -15.39 -3.80 -7.47
N MET A 139 -14.58 -4.86 -7.34
CA MET A 139 -14.49 -5.63 -6.10
C MET A 139 -13.94 -4.76 -4.95
N ILE A 140 -12.91 -3.95 -5.21
CA ILE A 140 -12.35 -3.00 -4.24
C ILE A 140 -13.44 -2.06 -3.72
N ALA A 141 -14.23 -1.44 -4.62
CA ALA A 141 -15.31 -0.54 -4.23
C ALA A 141 -16.37 -1.23 -3.36
N ARG A 142 -16.72 -2.50 -3.65
CA ARG A 142 -17.65 -3.28 -2.82
C ARG A 142 -17.09 -3.61 -1.44
N VAL A 143 -15.82 -3.99 -1.37
CA VAL A 143 -15.15 -4.28 -0.09
C VAL A 143 -15.13 -3.02 0.78
N HIS A 144 -14.81 -1.84 0.22
CA HIS A 144 -14.90 -0.57 0.94
C HIS A 144 -16.31 -0.31 1.47
N LYS A 145 -17.33 -0.41 0.61
CA LYS A 145 -18.74 -0.20 1.03
C LYS A 145 -19.16 -1.17 2.13
N ARG A 146 -18.70 -2.42 2.08
CA ARG A 146 -18.99 -3.43 3.12
C ARG A 146 -18.32 -3.09 4.44
N LEU A 147 -17.06 -2.65 4.42
CA LEU A 147 -16.32 -2.26 5.62
C LEU A 147 -16.87 -0.99 6.26
N GLU A 148 -17.34 -0.04 5.45
CA GLU A 148 -18.08 1.12 5.94
C GLU A 148 -19.37 0.70 6.65
N ALA A 149 -20.09 -0.29 6.09
CA ALA A 149 -21.31 -0.82 6.68
C ALA A 149 -21.08 -1.61 7.98
N THR A 150 -19.91 -2.23 8.19
CA THR A 150 -19.59 -2.89 9.47
C THR A 150 -19.19 -1.90 10.57
N GLY A 151 -18.96 -0.62 10.23
CA GLY A 151 -18.58 0.41 11.19
C GLY A 151 -17.21 0.17 11.81
N LEU A 152 -16.30 -0.52 11.11
CA LEU A 152 -14.96 -0.82 11.63
C LEU A 152 -14.13 0.47 11.73
N THR A 153 -14.03 1.02 12.95
CA THR A 153 -13.25 2.25 13.21
C THR A 153 -11.80 1.95 13.61
N GLY A 154 -10.92 2.91 13.36
CA GLY A 154 -9.52 2.84 13.81
C GLY A 154 -8.64 1.90 12.98
N VAL A 155 -9.05 1.63 11.75
CA VAL A 155 -8.25 0.96 10.72
C VAL A 155 -8.40 1.77 9.44
N ARG A 156 -7.27 2.15 8.85
CA ARG A 156 -7.22 2.66 7.48
C ARG A 156 -6.84 1.50 6.57
N LEU A 157 -7.67 1.26 5.56
CA LEU A 157 -7.44 0.24 4.53
C LEU A 157 -7.18 0.93 3.20
N SER A 158 -6.12 0.52 2.51
CA SER A 158 -5.85 0.88 1.12
C SER A 158 -5.77 -0.39 0.28
N LEU A 159 -6.64 -0.52 -0.72
CA LEU A 159 -6.72 -1.68 -1.61
C LEU A 159 -6.28 -1.28 -3.02
N PHE A 160 -5.62 -2.20 -3.72
CA PHE A 160 -5.23 -2.00 -5.12
C PHE A 160 -5.07 -3.35 -5.83
N SER A 161 -5.23 -3.34 -7.15
CA SER A 161 -4.93 -4.51 -7.99
C SER A 161 -3.42 -4.74 -8.06
N ALA A 162 -2.97 -5.98 -7.88
CA ALA A 162 -1.55 -6.34 -8.01
C ALA A 162 -1.00 -6.09 -9.44
N GLY A 163 -1.88 -6.12 -10.44
CA GLY A 163 -1.53 -5.86 -11.84
C GLY A 163 -1.50 -4.38 -12.20
N ASP A 164 -1.81 -3.49 -11.25
CA ASP A 164 -1.62 -2.06 -11.40
C ASP A 164 -0.18 -1.68 -11.02
N VAL A 165 0.68 -1.56 -12.02
CA VAL A 165 2.11 -1.25 -11.85
C VAL A 165 2.37 0.26 -11.77
N ASN A 166 1.32 1.10 -11.85
CA ASN A 166 1.47 2.56 -11.89
C ASN A 166 2.10 3.16 -10.62
N GLY A 167 2.28 2.37 -9.55
CA GLY A 167 3.02 2.73 -8.34
C GLY A 167 4.55 2.46 -8.39
N GLY A 168 5.05 1.62 -9.30
CA GLY A 168 6.46 1.18 -9.32
C GLY A 168 6.79 0.16 -8.22
N GLY A 169 7.34 -0.98 -8.62
CA GLY A 169 7.56 -2.19 -7.80
C GLY A 169 8.18 -1.95 -6.41
N GLY A 170 7.33 -1.83 -5.40
CA GLY A 170 7.70 -1.63 -3.99
C GLY A 170 7.05 -0.43 -3.28
N ARG A 171 6.33 0.44 -4.01
CA ARG A 171 5.73 1.67 -3.45
C ARG A 171 4.24 1.58 -3.12
N GLN A 172 3.61 0.43 -3.35
CA GLN A 172 2.17 0.26 -3.17
C GLN A 172 1.67 0.39 -1.73
N GLN A 173 2.56 0.27 -0.73
CA GLN A 173 2.24 0.47 0.71
C GLN A 173 1.61 1.83 1.01
N GLN A 174 1.80 2.84 0.14
CA GLN A 174 1.42 4.24 0.38
C GLN A 174 0.53 4.81 -0.74
N GLY A 175 -0.11 3.95 -1.54
CA GLY A 175 -0.99 4.34 -2.65
C GLY A 175 -0.26 4.53 -4.00
N ALA A 176 -1.03 4.90 -5.03
CA ALA A 176 -0.53 5.08 -6.40
C ALA A 176 0.36 6.34 -6.56
N TYR A 177 0.08 7.38 -5.78
CA TYR A 177 0.81 8.64 -5.81
C TYR A 177 1.32 8.99 -4.41
N ARG A 178 2.59 9.40 -4.33
CA ARG A 178 3.22 9.81 -3.07
C ARG A 178 3.69 11.26 -3.16
N PHE A 179 3.21 12.07 -2.24
CA PHE A 179 3.67 13.44 -2.04
C PHE A 179 4.66 13.48 -0.88
N VAL A 180 5.79 14.15 -1.08
CA VAL A 180 6.81 14.34 -0.04
C VAL A 180 6.78 15.80 0.38
N LEU A 181 6.25 16.06 1.58
CA LEU A 181 6.30 17.38 2.19
C LEU A 181 7.67 17.59 2.83
N ARG A 182 8.29 18.74 2.57
CA ARG A 182 9.60 19.10 3.11
C ARG A 182 9.48 20.45 3.79
N SER A 183 10.05 20.55 4.97
CA SER A 183 10.22 21.79 5.73
C SER A 183 11.57 21.73 6.44
N ASP A 184 12.12 22.90 6.76
CA ASP A 184 13.25 23.08 7.66
C ASP A 184 12.83 23.06 9.14
N ASN A 185 11.54 23.30 9.43
CA ASN A 185 10.95 23.22 10.76
C ASN A 185 10.05 21.98 10.92
N ALA A 186 10.29 21.19 11.97
CA ALA A 186 9.48 20.01 12.29
C ALA A 186 8.03 20.38 12.66
N GLU A 187 7.81 21.48 13.38
CA GLU A 187 6.48 21.90 13.83
C GLU A 187 5.55 22.29 12.67
N ASP A 188 6.12 22.79 11.57
CA ASP A 188 5.38 23.02 10.33
C ASP A 188 4.87 21.73 9.71
N ILE A 189 5.68 20.66 9.74
CA ILE A 189 5.24 19.34 9.25
C ILE A 189 4.09 18.80 10.10
N TYR A 190 4.20 18.89 11.43
CA TYR A 190 3.16 18.41 12.34
C TYR A 190 1.84 19.21 12.22
N SER A 191 1.93 20.52 11.98
CA SER A 191 0.76 21.39 11.87
C SER A 191 0.08 21.34 10.48
N TRP A 192 0.86 21.32 9.40
CA TRP A 192 0.32 21.41 8.03
C TRP A 192 -0.04 20.05 7.42
N THR A 193 0.68 18.98 7.74
CA THR A 193 0.39 17.65 7.16
C THR A 193 -1.04 17.19 7.44
N PRO A 194 -1.58 17.28 8.68
CA PRO A 194 -2.97 16.91 8.94
C PRO A 194 -3.97 17.79 8.20
N ARG A 195 -3.72 19.10 8.09
CA ARG A 195 -4.59 20.05 7.38
C ARG A 195 -4.65 19.75 5.89
N ILE A 196 -3.49 19.47 5.27
CA ILE A 196 -3.41 19.10 3.86
C ILE A 196 -4.13 17.76 3.64
N THR A 197 -3.89 16.78 4.51
CA THR A 197 -4.54 15.47 4.41
C THR A 197 -6.07 15.60 4.51
N GLN A 198 -6.58 16.38 5.45
CA GLN A 198 -8.02 16.63 5.62
C GLN A 198 -8.62 17.38 4.42
N ALA A 199 -7.91 18.39 3.88
CA ALA A 199 -8.36 19.10 2.70
C ALA A 199 -8.44 18.18 1.47
N LEU A 200 -7.45 17.30 1.30
CA LEU A 200 -7.45 16.35 0.19
C LEU A 200 -8.51 15.27 0.35
N GLN A 201 -8.85 14.85 1.58
CA GLN A 201 -9.92 13.88 1.83
C GLN A 201 -11.30 14.36 1.34
N GLY A 202 -11.50 15.68 1.20
CA GLY A 202 -12.71 16.26 0.60
C GLY A 202 -12.72 16.24 -0.94
N SER A 203 -11.65 15.81 -1.59
CA SER A 203 -11.56 15.75 -3.05
C SER A 203 -12.37 14.58 -3.61
N LYS A 204 -13.10 14.83 -4.72
CA LYS A 204 -13.78 13.76 -5.47
C LYS A 204 -12.85 12.95 -6.39
N VAL A 205 -11.61 13.41 -6.56
CA VAL A 205 -10.65 12.82 -7.52
C VAL A 205 -9.67 11.87 -6.82
N MET A 206 -9.37 12.10 -5.55
CA MET A 206 -8.40 11.31 -4.78
C MET A 206 -9.12 10.44 -3.75
N THR A 207 -8.82 9.15 -3.75
CA THR A 207 -9.30 8.17 -2.76
C THR A 207 -8.14 7.68 -1.90
N ASP A 208 -8.47 7.08 -0.74
CA ASP A 208 -7.52 6.37 0.14
C ASP A 208 -6.29 7.20 0.57
N ILE A 209 -6.54 8.46 0.93
CA ILE A 209 -5.49 9.39 1.32
C ILE A 209 -4.96 9.03 2.70
N SER A 210 -3.65 8.75 2.76
CA SER A 210 -2.95 8.38 3.97
C SER A 210 -1.75 9.29 4.24
N THR A 211 -1.32 9.29 5.50
CA THR A 211 -0.11 9.98 5.94
C THR A 211 0.71 9.02 6.78
N ASN A 212 2.02 9.06 6.61
CA ASN A 212 3.01 8.33 7.39
C ASN A 212 3.47 9.13 8.63
N LEU A 213 2.96 10.35 8.82
CA LEU A 213 3.22 11.12 10.02
C LEU A 213 2.64 10.39 11.24
N THR A 214 3.53 10.04 12.18
CA THR A 214 3.20 9.34 13.43
C THR A 214 3.40 10.32 14.57
N ASP A 215 2.31 10.81 15.15
CA ASP A 215 2.31 11.89 16.16
C ASP A 215 1.41 11.59 17.37
N ARG A 216 0.69 10.46 17.35
CA ARG A 216 -0.26 10.08 18.40
C ARG A 216 0.15 8.80 19.13
N ALA A 217 1.39 8.37 18.96
CA ALA A 217 1.96 7.29 19.74
C ALA A 217 2.08 7.73 21.20
N THR A 218 1.52 6.95 22.11
CA THR A 218 1.69 7.19 23.55
C THR A 218 3.00 6.56 23.99
N ALA A 219 3.87 7.37 24.58
CA ALA A 219 5.12 6.92 25.18
C ALA A 219 5.17 7.33 26.64
N VAL A 220 5.80 6.49 27.47
CA VAL A 220 6.14 6.84 28.85
C VAL A 220 7.59 7.32 28.86
N HIS A 221 7.83 8.55 29.29
CA HIS A 221 9.17 9.10 29.42
C HIS A 221 9.65 8.97 30.87
N VAL A 222 10.90 8.53 31.05
CA VAL A 222 11.53 8.41 32.38
C VAL A 222 12.65 9.44 32.46
N ASP A 223 12.36 10.56 33.12
CA ASP A 223 13.33 11.61 33.37
C ASP A 223 14.20 11.27 34.58
N ILE A 224 15.51 11.10 34.34
CA ILE A 224 16.47 10.77 35.40
C ILE A 224 17.02 12.07 35.99
N ALA A 225 16.68 12.34 37.26
CA ALA A 225 17.31 13.37 38.06
C ALA A 225 18.77 12.98 38.41
N ARG A 226 19.70 13.22 37.48
CA ARG A 226 21.09 12.73 37.54
C ARG A 226 21.82 13.13 38.83
N ASP A 227 21.65 14.36 39.29
CA ASP A 227 22.31 14.86 40.52
C ASP A 227 21.82 14.13 41.78
N THR A 228 20.55 13.73 41.80
CA THR A 228 19.99 12.95 42.90
C THR A 228 20.41 11.50 42.80
N ALA A 229 20.35 10.91 41.60
CA ALA A 229 20.76 9.53 41.36
C ALA A 229 22.23 9.29 41.73
N ALA A 230 23.12 10.25 41.43
CA ALA A 230 24.54 10.17 41.73
C ALA A 230 24.83 10.08 43.24
N ARG A 231 24.05 10.78 44.08
CA ARG A 231 24.19 10.73 45.56
C ARG A 231 23.92 9.34 46.13
N TYR A 232 23.10 8.54 45.45
CA TYR A 232 22.75 7.18 45.84
C TYR A 232 23.53 6.12 45.04
N LEU A 233 24.58 6.51 44.30
CA LEU A 233 25.38 5.61 43.45
C LEU A 233 24.55 4.87 42.38
N VAL A 234 23.43 5.45 41.96
CA VAL A 234 22.58 4.88 40.91
C VAL A 234 23.01 5.48 39.57
N THR A 235 23.59 4.64 38.71
CA THR A 235 24.02 5.07 37.36
C THR A 235 22.86 5.03 36.37
N PRO A 236 22.85 5.89 35.33
CA PRO A 236 21.89 5.79 34.23
C PRO A 236 21.88 4.41 33.56
N GLN A 237 23.04 3.75 33.48
CA GLN A 237 23.19 2.39 32.93
C GLN A 237 22.49 1.34 33.77
N LEU A 238 22.51 1.49 35.10
CA LEU A 238 21.79 0.59 36.00
C LEU A 238 20.28 0.75 35.84
N ILE A 239 19.79 1.99 35.75
CA ILE A 239 18.38 2.29 35.49
C ILE A 239 17.97 1.72 34.12
N SER A 240 18.73 1.98 33.06
CA SER A 240 18.41 1.49 31.73
C SER A 240 18.46 -0.03 31.63
N GLY A 241 19.42 -0.68 32.28
CA GLY A 241 19.51 -2.14 32.36
C GLY A 241 18.30 -2.76 33.05
N ALA A 242 17.92 -2.22 34.21
CA ALA A 242 16.77 -2.71 34.98
C ALA A 242 15.44 -2.51 34.22
N LEU A 243 15.26 -1.37 33.55
CA LEU A 243 14.09 -1.14 32.69
C LEU A 243 14.08 -2.08 31.48
N PHE A 244 15.25 -2.35 30.88
CA PHE A 244 15.35 -3.28 29.76
C PHE A 244 15.09 -4.74 30.17
N ASP A 245 15.50 -5.14 31.38
CA ASP A 245 15.18 -6.46 31.94
C ASP A 245 13.68 -6.60 32.25
N ALA A 246 13.00 -5.50 32.56
CA ALA A 246 11.57 -5.51 32.88
C ALA A 246 10.66 -5.45 31.65
N TYR A 247 10.98 -4.60 30.68
CA TYR A 247 10.11 -4.28 29.54
C TYR A 247 10.70 -4.66 28.17
N GLY A 248 11.98 -4.98 28.09
CA GLY A 248 12.62 -5.48 26.88
C GLY A 248 12.55 -7.00 26.76
N GLN A 249 13.04 -7.52 25.64
CA GLN A 249 13.18 -8.96 25.41
C GLN A 249 14.65 -9.36 25.54
N ARG A 250 15.18 -9.36 26.77
CA ARG A 250 16.55 -9.82 27.01
C ARG A 250 16.59 -11.35 27.04
N SER A 251 17.35 -11.95 26.12
CA SER A 251 17.70 -13.37 26.21
C SER A 251 18.69 -13.57 27.35
N ALA A 252 18.31 -14.37 28.34
CA ALA A 252 19.16 -14.76 29.45
C ALA A 252 20.12 -15.89 29.07
N SER A 253 19.69 -16.77 28.18
CA SER A 253 20.42 -17.96 27.74
C SER A 253 19.87 -18.46 26.41
N ASN A 254 20.71 -19.17 25.66
CA ASN A 254 20.31 -19.86 24.45
C ASN A 254 20.46 -21.37 24.67
N ILE A 255 19.40 -22.13 24.41
CA ILE A 255 19.40 -23.60 24.45
C ILE A 255 19.47 -24.09 23.02
N SER A 256 20.64 -24.59 22.60
CA SER A 256 20.84 -25.11 21.26
C SER A 256 20.56 -26.60 21.20
N THR A 257 19.74 -27.01 20.25
CA THR A 257 19.55 -28.40 19.83
C THR A 257 20.19 -28.61 18.45
N PRO A 258 20.38 -29.85 17.96
CA PRO A 258 20.95 -30.09 16.62
C PRO A 258 20.13 -29.49 15.48
N LEU A 259 18.83 -29.23 15.69
CA LEU A 259 17.89 -28.73 14.66
C LEU A 259 17.53 -27.25 14.81
N ALA A 260 17.59 -26.71 16.03
CA ALA A 260 17.16 -25.34 16.32
C ALA A 260 17.78 -24.78 17.61
N THR A 261 17.87 -23.46 17.70
CA THR A 261 18.27 -22.73 18.92
C THR A 261 17.06 -22.04 19.53
N TYR A 262 16.84 -22.25 20.82
CA TYR A 262 15.77 -21.62 21.60
C TYR A 262 16.35 -20.51 22.47
N HIS A 263 15.74 -19.34 22.46
CA HIS A 263 16.12 -18.21 23.32
C HIS A 263 15.28 -18.22 24.59
N VAL A 264 15.93 -18.24 25.76
CA VAL A 264 15.26 -18.12 27.05
C VAL A 264 15.16 -16.62 27.38
N VAL A 265 13.99 -16.05 27.13
CA VAL A 265 13.70 -14.64 27.44
C VAL A 265 13.12 -14.55 28.84
N MET A 266 13.76 -13.77 29.71
CA MET A 266 13.19 -13.44 31.02
C MET A 266 12.31 -12.21 30.87
N GLU A 267 11.06 -12.32 31.26
CA GLU A 267 10.11 -11.21 31.25
C GLU A 267 9.47 -11.04 32.63
N VAL A 268 9.14 -9.79 32.98
CA VAL A 268 8.36 -9.49 34.16
C VAL A 268 6.91 -9.97 33.96
N ALA A 269 6.30 -10.53 35.02
CA ALA A 269 4.93 -11.03 34.96
C ALA A 269 3.94 -9.93 34.52
N PRO A 270 2.89 -10.25 33.72
CA PRO A 270 1.97 -9.27 33.10
C PRO A 270 1.44 -8.18 34.06
N ARG A 271 1.04 -8.59 35.27
CA ARG A 271 0.55 -7.69 36.33
C ARG A 271 1.50 -6.55 36.72
N TYR A 272 2.79 -6.67 36.43
CA TYR A 272 3.82 -5.68 36.77
C TYR A 272 4.37 -4.94 35.53
N ARG A 273 3.80 -5.14 34.34
CA ARG A 273 4.21 -4.47 33.09
C ARG A 273 3.08 -3.78 32.34
N ASP A 274 1.82 -4.09 32.65
CA ASP A 274 0.65 -3.59 31.90
C ASP A 274 0.23 -2.16 32.27
N SER A 275 0.66 -1.64 33.44
CA SER A 275 0.37 -0.25 33.86
C SER A 275 1.65 0.58 34.08
N PRO A 276 1.69 1.84 33.60
CA PRO A 276 2.77 2.77 33.92
C PRO A 276 2.93 3.05 35.42
N ASP A 277 1.87 2.90 36.23
CA ASP A 277 1.91 3.16 37.67
C ASP A 277 2.91 2.26 38.40
N VAL A 278 3.20 1.09 37.83
CA VAL A 278 4.16 0.13 38.38
C VAL A 278 5.59 0.68 38.34
N LEU A 279 5.89 1.65 37.45
CA LEU A 279 7.20 2.33 37.44
C LEU A 279 7.49 3.06 38.75
N GLY A 280 6.47 3.58 39.44
CA GLY A 280 6.66 4.21 40.75
C GLY A 280 7.00 3.22 41.87
N ALA A 281 6.62 1.94 41.70
CA ALA A 281 6.98 0.86 42.62
C ALA A 281 8.31 0.19 42.26
N PHE A 282 8.88 0.52 41.10
CA PHE A 282 10.12 -0.09 40.62
C PHE A 282 11.29 0.34 41.50
N ARG A 283 12.00 -0.65 42.07
CA ARG A 283 13.18 -0.42 42.91
C ARG A 283 14.40 -0.98 42.20
N VAL A 284 15.44 -0.16 42.14
CA VAL A 284 16.72 -0.52 41.57
C VAL A 284 17.70 -0.77 42.71
N SER A 285 18.32 -1.94 42.73
CA SER A 285 19.33 -2.25 43.73
C SER A 285 20.68 -1.68 43.35
N THR A 286 21.29 -0.90 44.24
CA THR A 286 22.66 -0.39 44.09
C THR A 286 23.71 -1.50 44.13
N SER A 287 23.37 -2.68 44.66
CA SER A 287 24.24 -3.87 44.65
C SER A 287 24.19 -4.66 43.34
N GLY A 288 23.15 -4.44 42.52
CA GLY A 288 22.95 -5.14 41.24
C GLY A 288 23.58 -4.43 40.03
N GLY A 289 24.20 -3.26 40.23
CA GLY A 289 24.68 -2.40 39.17
C GLY A 289 26.17 -2.12 39.18
N THR A 290 26.84 -2.56 38.11
CA THR A 290 28.27 -2.41 37.81
C THR A 290 29.18 -3.19 38.76
N ALA A 291 29.93 -4.16 38.23
CA ALA A 291 31.09 -4.75 38.90
C ALA A 291 32.15 -3.65 39.12
N GLY A 292 32.01 -2.92 40.23
CA GLY A 292 32.66 -1.64 40.50
C GLY A 292 34.03 -1.74 41.14
N GLY A 293 34.77 -2.83 40.91
CA GLY A 293 36.17 -2.89 41.36
C GLY A 293 37.13 -2.07 40.48
N GLY A 294 36.83 -1.90 39.19
CA GLY A 294 37.81 -1.40 38.20
C GLY A 294 37.48 -0.12 37.43
N THR A 295 36.22 0.34 37.37
CA THR A 295 35.80 1.41 36.45
C THR A 295 35.32 2.71 37.11
N ALA A 296 35.22 2.78 38.44
CA ALA A 296 34.91 4.01 39.15
C ALA A 296 35.96 5.13 38.96
N SER A 297 37.12 4.81 38.38
CA SER A 297 38.24 5.75 38.28
C SER A 297 38.26 6.64 37.02
N ASN A 298 37.40 6.45 36.01
CA ASN A 298 37.72 6.98 34.67
C ASN A 298 36.76 7.96 33.99
N THR A 299 35.74 8.53 34.65
CA THR A 299 34.86 9.52 33.98
C THR A 299 34.36 10.69 34.84
N VAL A 300 35.09 11.10 35.87
CA VAL A 300 34.90 12.46 36.44
C VAL A 300 35.85 13.41 35.71
N ARG A 301 35.41 13.98 34.59
CA ARG A 301 36.03 15.22 34.09
C ARG A 301 35.45 16.38 34.89
N VAL A 302 36.27 16.88 35.82
CA VAL A 302 36.08 18.21 36.41
C VAL A 302 36.44 19.22 35.33
N THR A 303 35.48 20.02 34.90
CA THR A 303 35.75 21.28 34.19
C THR A 303 35.77 22.40 35.22
N LEU A 304 36.85 23.20 35.20
CA LEU A 304 36.92 24.51 35.86
C LEU A 304 36.04 25.53 35.11
#